data_AF-A0A4S2TDT3-F1
#
_entry.id   AF-A0A4S2TDT3-F1
#
_cell.length_a   1.000
_cell.length_b   1.000
_cell.length_c   1.000
_cell.angle_alpha   90.00
_cell.angle_beta   90.00
_cell.angle_gamma   90.00
#
_symmetry.space_group_name_H-M   'P 1'
#
loop_
_entity.id
_entity.type
_entity.pdbx_description
1 polymer ?
#
loop_
_entity_poly.entity_id
_entity_poly.type
_entity_poly.pdbx_seq_one_letter_code
_entity_poly.pdbx_strand_id
1 'polypeptide(L)'
;MPLFRKRPILVSAVQWTEGMCMADLRAFADNLVALDDINRVFRVYDRLHNTWVSFEYGDWIIRGVQGEFYPCKPDVFEATYEAAELAQDTQDVDAEAVR
;
A
#
# COMPACT_ATOMS: atom_id res chain seq x y z
N MET A 1 -6.15 -33.79 -3.75
CA MET A 1 -6.51 -32.46 -3.23
C MET A 1 -6.51 -31.49 -4.40
N PRO A 2 -7.54 -30.64 -4.58
CA PRO A 2 -7.52 -29.64 -5.64
C PRO A 2 -6.50 -28.55 -5.34
N LEU A 3 -5.73 -28.15 -6.36
CA LEU A 3 -4.73 -27.08 -6.27
C LEU A 3 -5.31 -25.82 -6.92
N PHE A 4 -5.09 -24.67 -6.30
CA PHE A 4 -5.57 -23.37 -6.80
C PHE A 4 -4.41 -22.38 -6.80
N ARG A 5 -4.38 -21.50 -7.81
CA ARG A 5 -3.44 -20.37 -7.89
C ARG A 5 -4.17 -19.07 -7.59
N LYS A 6 -3.51 -18.14 -6.90
CA LYS A 6 -4.01 -16.77 -6.71
C LYS A 6 -4.03 -16.06 -8.07
N ARG A 7 -5.03 -15.20 -8.31
CA ARG A 7 -5.05 -14.32 -9.49
C ARG A 7 -3.95 -13.25 -9.34
N PRO A 8 -3.31 -12.81 -10.44
CA PRO A 8 -2.39 -11.67 -10.38
C PRO A 8 -3.17 -10.42 -9.97
N ILE A 9 -2.63 -9.67 -9.02
CA ILE A 9 -3.22 -8.44 -8.52
C ILE A 9 -2.13 -7.39 -8.36
N LEU A 10 -2.50 -6.13 -8.61
CA LEU A 10 -1.68 -4.97 -8.28
C LEU A 10 -2.11 -4.47 -6.90
N VAL A 11 -1.15 -4.04 -6.09
CA VAL A 11 -1.38 -3.49 -4.76
C VAL A 11 -0.65 -2.18 -4.62
N SER A 12 -1.17 -1.29 -3.77
CA SER A 12 -0.45 -0.11 -3.32
C SER A 12 0.20 -0.42 -1.98
N ALA A 13 1.46 -0.02 -1.81
CA ALA A 13 2.20 -0.27 -0.59
C ALA A 13 3.13 0.91 -0.27
N VAL A 14 3.30 1.20 1.01
CA VAL A 14 4.27 2.18 1.52
C VAL A 14 5.03 1.56 2.68
N GLN A 15 6.34 1.83 2.81
CA GLN A 15 7.16 1.26 3.88
C GLN A 15 7.40 2.25 5.02
N TRP A 16 7.00 1.91 6.24
CA TRP A 16 7.22 2.78 7.40
C TRP A 16 8.70 2.80 7.80
N THR A 17 9.41 3.83 7.36
CA THR A 17 10.84 4.05 7.62
C THR A 17 11.08 5.50 8.03
N GLU A 18 12.30 5.82 8.45
CA GLU A 18 12.74 7.15 8.89
C GLU A 18 12.48 8.25 7.85
N GLY A 19 12.51 7.92 6.55
CA GLY A 19 12.25 8.87 5.47
C GLY A 19 10.77 9.19 5.25
N MET A 20 9.85 8.44 5.87
CA MET A 20 8.41 8.66 5.74
C MET A 20 7.90 9.60 6.82
N CYS A 21 7.19 10.63 6.41
CA CYS A 21 6.52 11.49 7.37
C CYS A 21 5.18 10.88 7.81
N MET A 22 4.77 11.17 9.05
CA MET A 22 3.51 10.66 9.60
C MET A 22 2.28 11.16 8.83
N ALA A 23 2.38 12.29 8.12
CA ALA A 23 1.30 12.81 7.30
C ALA A 23 1.05 11.92 6.06
N ASP A 24 2.10 11.41 5.42
CA ASP A 24 1.99 10.52 4.27
C ASP A 24 1.41 9.17 4.68
N LEU A 25 1.86 8.62 5.82
CA LEU A 25 1.29 7.40 6.42
C LEU A 25 -0.21 7.57 6.74
N ARG A 26 -0.59 8.70 7.34
CA ARG A 26 -1.99 9.06 7.61
C ARG A 26 -2.81 9.15 6.34
N ALA A 27 -2.28 9.82 5.32
CA ALA A 27 -2.94 9.99 4.04
C ALA A 27 -3.14 8.63 3.35
N PHE A 28 -2.11 7.78 3.35
CA PHE A 28 -2.19 6.43 2.81
C PHE A 28 -3.19 5.53 3.57
N ALA A 29 -3.40 5.77 4.87
CA ALA A 29 -4.32 5.01 5.69
C ALA A 29 -5.72 5.67 5.83
N ASP A 30 -6.11 6.54 4.89
CA ASP A 30 -7.39 7.25 4.87
C ASP A 30 -7.74 7.98 6.18
N ASN A 31 -6.72 8.48 6.89
CA ASN A 31 -6.80 9.09 8.22
C ASN A 31 -7.36 8.19 9.34
N LEU A 32 -7.52 6.89 9.09
CA LEU A 32 -8.00 5.92 10.07
C LEU A 32 -6.86 5.30 10.88
N VAL A 33 -6.09 6.15 11.55
CA VAL A 33 -4.89 5.73 12.26
C VAL A 33 -4.96 6.02 13.75
N ALA A 34 -4.38 5.12 14.53
CA ALA A 34 -3.97 5.39 15.90
C ALA A 34 -2.43 5.42 15.91
N LEU A 35 -1.88 6.57 16.28
CA LEU A 35 -0.44 6.84 16.30
C LEU A 35 -0.01 7.22 17.70
N ASP A 36 1.04 6.57 18.19
CA ASP A 36 1.75 6.95 19.40
C ASP A 36 3.26 6.92 19.09
N ASP A 37 3.81 8.09 18.83
CA ASP A 37 5.22 8.25 18.44
C ASP A 37 6.17 7.89 19.59
N ILE A 38 5.75 8.07 20.84
CA ILE A 38 6.57 7.77 22.03
C ILE A 38 6.72 6.26 22.16
N ASN A 39 5.62 5.53 22.01
CA ASN A 39 5.59 4.08 22.17
C ASN A 39 5.79 3.33 20.83
N ARG A 40 6.09 4.04 19.74
CA ARG A 40 6.21 3.49 18.37
C ARG A 40 5.01 2.64 17.96
N VAL A 41 3.81 3.04 18.36
CA VAL A 41 2.59 2.36 17.98
C VAL A 41 2.06 2.99 16.71
N PHE A 42 1.92 2.19 15.67
CA PHE A 42 1.13 2.54 14.50
C PHE A 42 0.06 1.48 14.29
N ARG A 43 -1.20 1.91 14.25
CA ARG A 43 -2.32 1.06 13.89
C ARG A 43 -3.18 1.72 12.85
N VAL A 44 -3.66 0.93 11.90
CA VAL A 44 -4.67 1.34 10.92
C VAL A 44 -5.94 0.58 11.21
N TYR A 45 -7.08 1.27 11.19
CA TYR A 45 -8.37 0.62 11.35
C TYR A 45 -8.83 0.08 9.99
N ASP A 46 -8.95 -1.24 9.91
CA ASP A 46 -9.47 -1.95 8.77
C ASP A 46 -11.00 -1.97 8.83
N ARG A 47 -11.64 -1.22 7.93
CA ARG A 47 -13.10 -1.15 7.82
C ARG A 47 -13.72 -2.47 7.39
N LEU A 48 -13.03 -3.26 6.55
CA LEU A 48 -13.56 -4.51 6.00
C LEU A 48 -13.75 -5.56 7.10
N HIS A 49 -12.75 -5.68 7.97
CA HIS A 49 -12.76 -6.67 9.05
C HIS A 49 -13.16 -6.08 10.42
N ASN A 50 -13.47 -4.78 10.49
CA ASN A 50 -13.85 -4.07 11.71
C ASN A 50 -12.83 -4.28 12.85
N THR A 51 -11.54 -4.10 12.55
CA THR A 51 -10.45 -4.37 13.50
C THR A 51 -9.30 -3.39 13.34
N TRP A 52 -8.46 -3.29 14.37
CA TRP A 52 -7.21 -2.53 14.33
C TRP A 52 -6.06 -3.42 13.92
N VAL A 53 -5.38 -3.05 12.84
CA VAL A 53 -4.18 -3.71 12.34
C VAL A 53 -2.98 -2.96 12.87
N SER A 54 -2.06 -3.66 13.55
CA SER A 54 -0.83 -3.06 14.09
C SER A 54 0.33 -3.26 13.14
N PHE A 55 1.22 -2.27 13.10
CA PHE A 55 2.42 -2.24 12.27
C PHE A 55 3.63 -1.94 13.14
N GLU A 56 4.77 -2.49 12.75
CA GLU A 56 6.07 -2.21 13.34
C GLU A 56 6.90 -1.33 12.42
N TYR A 57 7.85 -0.61 13.00
CA TYR A 57 8.81 0.16 12.22
C TYR A 57 9.57 -0.76 11.25
N GLY A 58 9.66 -0.37 9.98
CA GLY A 58 10.21 -1.16 8.89
C GLY A 58 9.17 -1.93 8.08
N ASP A 59 7.95 -2.12 8.59
CA ASP A 59 6.90 -2.86 7.86
C ASP A 59 6.44 -2.11 6.60
N TRP A 60 6.14 -2.88 5.57
CA TRP A 60 5.28 -2.44 4.48
C TRP A 60 3.83 -2.45 4.93
N ILE A 61 3.14 -1.36 4.65
CA ILE A 61 1.71 -1.20 4.82
C ILE A 61 1.09 -1.36 3.45
N ILE A 62 0.42 -2.49 3.24
CA ILE A 62 -0.15 -2.82 1.94
C ILE A 62 -1.66 -2.63 1.99
N ARG A 63 -2.20 -1.97 0.97
CA ARG A 63 -3.63 -1.84 0.73
C ARG A 63 -4.08 -2.97 -0.20
N GLY A 64 -4.99 -3.81 0.28
CA GLY A 64 -5.59 -4.89 -0.46
C GLY A 64 -6.70 -4.44 -1.42
N VAL A 65 -7.28 -5.40 -2.14
CA VAL A 65 -8.21 -5.15 -3.25
C VAL A 65 -9.52 -4.52 -2.78
N GLN A 66 -9.95 -4.81 -1.54
CA GLN A 66 -11.17 -4.28 -0.95
C GLN A 66 -10.89 -3.12 0.02
N GLY A 67 -9.66 -2.60 0.04
CA GLY A 67 -9.25 -1.53 0.93
C GLY A 67 -8.84 -1.98 2.34
N GLU A 68 -8.69 -3.29 2.56
CA GLU A 68 -8.09 -3.84 3.77
C GLU A 68 -6.61 -3.47 3.87
N PHE A 69 -6.08 -3.36 5.08
CA PHE A 69 -4.66 -3.06 5.31
C PHE A 69 -3.98 -4.25 5.99
N TYR A 70 -2.75 -4.57 5.56
CA TYR A 70 -1.97 -5.64 6.18
C TYR A 70 -0.49 -5.27 6.29
N PRO A 71 0.17 -5.67 7.40
CA PRO A 71 1.60 -5.53 7.56
C PRO A 71 2.32 -6.59 6.74
N CYS A 72 3.46 -6.23 6.16
CA CYS A 72 4.33 -7.17 5.47
C CYS A 72 5.79 -6.84 5.80
N LYS A 73 6.55 -7.86 6.20
CA LYS A 73 7.97 -7.69 6.50
C LYS A 73 8.75 -7.42 5.21
N PRO A 74 9.83 -6.60 5.26
CA PRO A 74 10.58 -6.21 4.07
C PRO A 74 11.07 -7.37 3.21
N ASP A 75 11.60 -8.42 3.84
CA ASP A 75 12.09 -9.63 3.20
C ASP A 75 10.97 -10.41 2.49
N VAL A 76 9.79 -10.51 3.13
CA VAL A 76 8.61 -11.14 2.53
C VAL A 76 8.10 -10.30 1.36
N PHE A 77 8.10 -8.97 1.49
CA PHE A 77 7.64 -8.07 0.43
C PHE A 77 8.51 -8.20 -0.82
N GLU A 78 9.83 -8.10 -0.67
CA GLU A 78 10.80 -8.21 -1.75
C GLU A 78 10.75 -9.58 -2.44
N ALA A 79 10.47 -10.65 -1.69
CA ALA A 79 10.33 -11.99 -2.25
C ALA A 79 9.00 -12.23 -3.00
N THR A 80 7.98 -11.38 -2.80
CA THR A 80 6.61 -11.64 -3.29
C THR A 80 6.03 -10.58 -4.22
N TYR A 81 6.60 -9.37 -4.22
CA TYR A 81 6.15 -8.25 -5.03
C TYR A 81 7.30 -7.71 -5.88
N GLU A 82 6.95 -7.25 -7.08
CA GLU A 82 7.84 -6.52 -7.98
C GLU A 82 7.23 -5.16 -8.28
N ALA A 83 8.08 -4.18 -8.62
CA ALA A 83 7.61 -2.86 -9.03
C ALA A 83 6.80 -2.99 -10.33
N ALA A 84 5.57 -2.48 -10.31
CA ALA A 84 4.75 -2.36 -11.51
C ALA A 84 4.86 -0.94 -12.07
N GLU A 85 5.11 -0.82 -13.37
CA GLU A 85 5.03 0.46 -14.05
C GLU A 85 3.55 0.89 -14.11
N LEU A 86 3.24 2.06 -13.55
CA LEU A 86 1.98 2.73 -13.89
C LEU A 86 2.09 3.06 -15.38
N ALA A 87 1.23 2.46 -16.21
CA ALA A 87 1.12 2.85 -17.61
C ALA A 87 0.91 4.36 -17.64
N GLN A 88 1.94 5.10 -18.07
CA GLN A 88 1.78 6.52 -18.36
C GLN A 88 0.81 6.54 -19.54
N ASP A 89 -0.39 7.11 -19.33
CA ASP A 89 -1.28 7.44 -20.42
C ASP A 89 -0.46 8.26 -21.42
N THR A 90 -0.19 7.68 -22.59
CA THR A 90 0.40 8.38 -23.73
C THR A 90 -0.59 9.45 -24.16
N GLN A 91 -0.57 10.62 -23.54
CA GLN A 91 -1.11 11.83 -24.14
C GLN A 91 -0.11 12.27 -25.21
N ASP A 92 -0.23 11.68 -26.39
CA ASP A 92 0.17 12.28 -27.66
C ASP A 92 -0.31 11.39 -28.82
N VAL A 93 -1.46 11.72 -29.39
CA VAL A 93 -1.67 11.76 -30.84
C VAL A 93 -2.85 12.69 -31.15
N ASP A 94 -2.61 13.56 -32.14
CA ASP A 94 -3.54 14.47 -32.82
C ASP A 94 -3.63 15.93 -32.32
N ALA A 95 -2.49 16.63 -32.33
CA ALA A 95 -2.48 18.03 -32.74
C ALA A 95 -2.49 18.10 -34.28
N GLU A 96 -3.70 18.27 -34.81
CA GLU A 96 -4.11 18.65 -36.17
C GLU A 96 -3.01 19.05 -37.16
N ALA A 97 -2.87 18.22 -38.20
CA ALA A 97 -2.65 18.70 -39.55
C ALA A 97 -3.90 19.51 -40.01
N VAL A 98 -3.95 20.80 -39.68
CA VAL A 98 -4.87 21.76 -40.32
C VAL A 98 -4.13 23.06 -40.62
N ARG A 99 -3.89 23.23 -41.93
CA ARG A 99 -3.46 24.43 -42.72
C ARG A 99 -1.97 24.62 -42.95
#